data_AF-A0A950XUX0-F1
#
_entry.id   AF-A0A950XUX0-F1
#
_cell.length_a   1.000
_cell.length_b   1.000
_cell.length_c   1.000
_cell.angle_alpha   90.00
_cell.angle_beta   90.00
_cell.angle_gamma   90.00
#
_symmetry.space_group_name_H-M   'P 1'
#
loop_
_entity.id
_entity.type
_entity.pdbx_description
1 polymer ?
#
loop_
_entity_poly.entity_id
_entity_poly.type
_entity_poly.pdbx_seq_one_letter_code
_entity_poly.pdbx_strand_id
1 'polypeptide(L)'
;MPQKFTIPKFESEAEEAQWWYDNRWELAQAFEDAAAHGRLRIGSAARLARERAGLTDSATTISLDPEDVKRAREFAAKRGLRYNAYLRMLLHEALASEEKTLAR
;
A
#
# COMPACT_ATOMS: atom_id res chain seq x y z
N MET A 1 3.80 -8.03 -28.59
CA MET A 1 4.45 -8.55 -27.37
C MET A 1 5.38 -7.43 -26.88
N PRO A 2 5.28 -6.88 -25.66
CA PRO A 2 6.20 -5.83 -25.24
C PRO A 2 7.62 -6.40 -25.20
N GLN A 3 8.57 -5.72 -25.85
CA GLN A 3 9.98 -6.10 -25.85
C GLN A 3 10.45 -6.19 -24.40
N LYS A 4 10.78 -7.40 -23.95
CA LYS A 4 11.32 -7.62 -22.62
C LYS A 4 12.75 -7.08 -22.64
N PHE A 5 12.95 -5.87 -22.11
CA PHE A 5 14.29 -5.35 -21.86
C PHE A 5 15.01 -6.35 -20.95
N THR A 6 15.97 -7.05 -21.53
CA THR A 6 16.81 -7.99 -20.79
C THR A 6 18.00 -7.19 -20.32
N ILE A 7 17.93 -6.71 -19.07
CA ILE A 7 19.07 -6.05 -18.44
C ILE A 7 20.15 -7.13 -18.26
N PRO A 8 21.35 -6.98 -18.86
CA PRO A 8 22.42 -7.93 -18.69
C PRO A 8 22.93 -7.92 -17.25
N LYS A 9 23.64 -8.99 -16.86
CA LYS A 9 24.36 -8.99 -15.58
C LYS A 9 25.66 -8.23 -15.78
N PHE A 10 25.88 -7.18 -15.00
CA PHE A 10 27.11 -6.41 -15.04
C PHE A 10 28.12 -6.95 -14.03
N GLU A 11 29.40 -6.92 -14.40
CA GLU A 11 30.48 -7.31 -13.49
C GLU A 11 30.97 -6.11 -12.66
N SER A 12 30.67 -4.88 -13.10
CA SER A 12 31.04 -3.65 -12.39
C SER A 12 30.01 -2.53 -12.53
N GLU A 13 30.00 -1.61 -11.56
CA GLU A 13 29.13 -0.42 -11.58
C GLU A 13 29.44 0.51 -12.76
N ALA A 14 30.70 0.61 -13.17
CA ALA A 14 31.11 1.43 -14.32
C ALA A 14 30.54 0.89 -15.65
N GLU A 15 30.56 -0.43 -15.81
CA GLU A 15 29.95 -1.11 -16.96
C GLU A 15 28.44 -0.92 -16.98
N GLU A 16 27.79 -1.05 -15.82
CA GLU A 16 26.36 -0.79 -15.67
C GLU A 16 26.01 0.66 -16.04
N ALA A 17 26.73 1.64 -15.51
CA ALA A 17 26.51 3.05 -15.78
C ALA A 17 26.67 3.39 -17.27
N GLN A 18 27.69 2.81 -17.92
CA GLN A 18 27.91 2.98 -19.35
C GLN A 18 26.77 2.37 -20.16
N TRP A 19 26.31 1.17 -19.78
CA TRP A 19 25.16 0.53 -20.43
C TRP A 19 23.88 1.36 -20.27
N TRP A 20 23.61 1.92 -19.08
CA TRP A 20 22.48 2.83 -18.87
C TRP A 20 22.58 4.07 -19.74
N TYR A 21 23.78 4.64 -19.88
CA TYR A 21 24.01 5.81 -20.73
C TYR A 21 23.76 5.47 -22.20
N ASP A 22 24.28 4.36 -22.70
CA ASP A 22 24.17 3.97 -24.10
C ASP A 22 22.74 3.61 -24.48
N ASN A 23 21.99 2.98 -23.58
CA ASN A 23 20.60 2.53 -23.82
C ASN A 23 19.54 3.58 -23.41
N ARG A 24 19.95 4.78 -22.97
CA ARG A 24 19.06 5.80 -22.38
C ARG A 24 17.90 6.21 -23.28
N TRP A 25 18.11 6.27 -24.59
CA TRP A 25 17.09 6.73 -25.53
C TRP A 25 16.02 5.68 -25.81
N GLU A 26 16.44 4.44 -26.00
CA GLU A 26 15.51 3.31 -26.18
C GLU A 26 14.67 3.07 -24.92
N LEU A 27 15.31 3.19 -23.75
CA LEU A 27 14.62 3.13 -22.47
C LEU A 27 13.61 4.26 -22.33
N ALA A 28 14.01 5.51 -22.60
CA ALA A 28 13.11 6.66 -22.52
C ALA A 28 11.87 6.49 -23.42
N GLN A 29 12.05 6.08 -24.68
CA GLN A 29 10.93 5.79 -25.59
C GLN A 29 10.03 4.67 -25.06
N ALA A 30 10.61 3.59 -24.54
CA ALA A 30 9.83 2.51 -23.95
C ALA A 30 9.03 2.95 -22.71
N PHE A 31 9.58 3.85 -21.90
CA PHE A 31 8.88 4.45 -20.76
C PHE A 31 7.74 5.37 -21.21
N GLU A 32 7.96 6.21 -22.22
CA GLU A 32 6.93 7.07 -22.82
C GLU A 32 5.79 6.25 -23.43
N ASP A 33 6.10 5.20 -24.19
CA ASP A 33 5.11 4.28 -24.73
C ASP A 33 4.33 3.55 -23.64
N ALA A 34 5.02 3.09 -22.58
CA ALA A 34 4.36 2.47 -21.44
C ALA A 34 3.45 3.46 -20.70
N ALA A 35 3.82 4.75 -20.64
CA ALA A 35 3.01 5.81 -20.06
C ALA A 35 1.73 6.03 -20.89
N ALA A 36 1.87 6.20 -22.21
CA ALA A 36 0.77 6.41 -23.13
C ALA A 36 -0.24 5.25 -23.11
N HIS A 37 0.24 4.02 -22.94
CA HIS A 37 -0.61 2.82 -22.88
C HIS A 37 -1.07 2.44 -21.46
N GLY A 38 -0.78 3.26 -20.45
CA GLY A 38 -1.19 3.00 -19.05
C GLY A 38 -0.56 1.74 -18.44
N ARG A 39 0.58 1.28 -18.96
CA ARG A 39 1.29 0.06 -18.52
C ARG A 39 2.44 0.34 -17.56
N LEU A 40 2.69 1.61 -17.21
CA LEU A 40 3.67 1.97 -16.21
C LEU A 40 3.35 1.25 -14.89
N ARG A 41 4.26 0.38 -14.47
CA ARG A 41 4.19 -0.23 -13.15
C ARG A 41 4.68 0.79 -12.13
N ILE A 42 3.77 1.22 -11.29
CA ILE A 42 4.05 2.18 -10.23
C ILE A 42 4.71 1.42 -9.09
N GLY A 43 5.87 1.92 -8.63
CA GLY A 43 6.64 1.32 -7.56
C GLY A 43 5.79 1.01 -6.33
N SER A 44 6.18 -0.03 -5.60
CA SER A 44 5.51 -0.56 -4.42
C SER A 44 5.11 0.52 -3.40
N ALA A 45 5.88 1.60 -3.26
CA ALA A 45 5.56 2.71 -2.37
C ALA A 45 4.25 3.45 -2.73
N ALA A 46 4.04 3.78 -4.00
CA ALA A 46 2.83 4.49 -4.43
C ALA A 46 1.62 3.54 -4.56
N ARG A 47 1.84 2.24 -4.82
CA ARG A 47 0.80 1.22 -4.65
C ARG A 47 0.36 1.12 -3.19
N LEU A 48 1.30 1.05 -2.25
CA LEU A 48 1.01 1.02 -0.81
C LEU A 48 0.29 2.29 -0.35
N ALA A 49 0.69 3.45 -0.89
CA ALA A 49 0.01 4.71 -0.64
C ALA A 49 -1.44 4.69 -1.15
N ARG A 50 -1.69 4.08 -2.33
CA ARG A 50 -3.04 3.93 -2.90
C ARG A 50 -3.90 2.91 -2.17
N GLU A 51 -3.33 1.78 -1.73
CA GLU A 51 -4.02 0.82 -0.86
C GLU A 51 -4.39 1.46 0.48
N ARG A 52 -3.50 2.30 1.04
CA ARG A 52 -3.81 3.10 2.25
C ARG A 52 -4.82 4.22 2.00
N ALA A 53 -4.84 4.81 0.81
CA ALA A 53 -5.87 5.78 0.42
C ALA A 53 -7.22 5.10 0.14
N GLY A 54 -7.25 3.89 -0.41
CA GLY A 54 -8.49 3.11 -0.56
C GLY A 54 -9.13 2.71 0.78
N LEU A 55 -8.33 2.65 1.86
CA LEU A 55 -8.83 2.46 3.24
C LEU A 55 -9.51 3.71 3.82
N THR A 56 -9.46 4.87 3.15
CA THR A 56 -10.10 6.12 3.64
C THR A 56 -11.53 6.34 3.12
N ASP A 57 -12.01 5.54 2.16
CA ASP A 57 -13.25 5.86 1.41
C ASP A 57 -14.55 5.37 2.06
N SER A 58 -14.52 4.67 3.20
CA SER A 58 -15.74 4.25 3.91
C SER A 58 -15.82 4.90 5.29
N ALA A 59 -16.07 6.22 5.31
CA ALA A 59 -16.42 6.92 6.54
C ALA A 59 -17.87 6.56 6.93
N THR A 60 -18.02 5.56 7.80
CA THR A 60 -19.33 5.17 8.35
C THR A 60 -19.52 5.80 9.73
N THR A 61 -20.64 6.50 9.93
CA THR A 61 -21.06 6.99 11.24
C THR A 61 -21.82 5.88 11.97
N ILE A 62 -21.29 5.45 13.12
CA ILE A 62 -21.95 4.50 14.03
C ILE A 62 -22.28 5.22 15.34
N SER A 63 -23.48 4.98 15.86
CA SER A 63 -23.86 5.44 17.20
C SER A 63 -23.40 4.43 18.24
N LEU A 64 -22.68 4.91 19.25
CA LEU A 64 -22.18 4.11 20.36
C LEU A 64 -22.79 4.62 21.67
N ASP A 65 -22.97 3.73 22.63
CA ASP A 65 -23.38 4.12 23.98
C ASP A 65 -22.33 5.08 24.59
N PRO A 66 -22.75 6.18 25.25
CA PRO A 66 -21.83 7.12 25.87
C PRO A 66 -20.84 6.47 26.87
N GLU A 67 -21.27 5.45 27.61
CA GLU A 67 -20.43 4.72 28.55
C GLU A 67 -19.38 3.87 27.84
N ASP A 68 -19.73 3.29 26.68
CA ASP A 68 -18.79 2.54 25.85
C ASP A 68 -17.75 3.48 25.20
N VAL A 69 -18.18 4.67 24.78
CA VAL A 69 -17.26 5.72 24.27
C VAL A 69 -16.24 6.10 25.33
N LYS A 70 -16.68 6.29 26.58
CA LYS A 70 -15.79 6.61 27.70
C LYS A 70 -14.79 5.48 27.97
N ARG A 71 -15.28 4.24 28.10
CA ARG A 71 -14.42 3.05 28.31
C ARG A 71 -13.40 2.88 27.20
N ALA A 72 -13.81 3.01 25.94
CA ALA A 72 -12.91 2.91 24.79
C ALA A 72 -11.85 4.02 24.76
N ARG A 73 -12.18 5.25 25.20
CA ARG A 73 -11.19 6.33 25.35
C ARG A 73 -10.15 6.03 26.43
N GLU A 74 -10.57 5.51 27.57
CA GLU A 74 -9.66 5.12 28.65
C GLU A 74 -8.71 3.99 28.20
N PHE A 75 -9.22 2.98 27.50
CA PHE A 75 -8.41 1.90 26.96
C PHE A 75 -7.45 2.37 25.86
N ALA A 76 -7.89 3.26 24.98
CA ALA A 76 -7.02 3.86 23.98
C ALA A 76 -5.85 4.63 24.64
N ALA A 77 -6.14 5.40 25.69
CA ALA A 77 -5.12 6.14 26.44
C ALA A 77 -4.12 5.19 27.13
N LYS A 78 -4.60 4.14 27.81
CA LYS A 78 -3.74 3.12 28.44
C LYS A 78 -2.82 2.42 27.45
N ARG A 79 -3.25 2.27 26.19
CA ARG A 79 -2.50 1.62 25.11
C ARG A 79 -1.67 2.60 24.28
N GLY A 80 -1.68 3.89 24.60
CA GLY A 80 -0.96 4.93 23.87
C GLY A 80 -1.50 5.19 22.45
N LEU A 81 -2.74 4.82 22.16
CA LEU A 81 -3.35 4.94 20.84
C LEU A 81 -4.37 6.08 20.80
N ARG A 82 -4.54 6.69 19.62
CA ARG A 82 -5.68 7.57 19.36
C ARG A 82 -6.97 6.76 19.38
N TYR A 83 -8.06 7.35 19.88
CA TYR A 83 -9.37 6.71 19.98
C TYR A 83 -9.83 6.01 18.69
N ASN A 84 -9.76 6.69 17.54
CA ASN A 84 -10.15 6.13 16.26
C ASN A 84 -9.28 4.94 15.84
N ALA A 85 -7.95 5.01 16.08
CA ALA A 85 -7.05 3.90 15.79
C ALA A 85 -7.34 2.68 16.67
N TYR A 86 -7.65 2.91 17.95
CA TYR A 86 -8.04 1.86 18.87
C TYR A 86 -9.35 1.17 18.44
N LEU A 87 -10.37 1.94 18.04
CA LEU A 87 -11.61 1.36 17.53
C LEU A 87 -11.41 0.54 16.25
N ARG A 88 -10.61 1.02 15.30
CA ARG A 88 -10.31 0.26 14.08
C ARG A 88 -9.59 -1.06 14.38
N MET A 89 -8.67 -1.04 15.34
CA MET A 89 -7.97 -2.23 15.79
C MET A 89 -8.96 -3.25 16.38
N LEU A 90 -9.84 -2.83 17.30
CA LEU A 90 -10.86 -3.71 17.88
C LEU A 90 -11.79 -4.30 16.83
N LEU A 91 -12.27 -3.49 15.88
CA LEU A 91 -13.14 -3.96 14.82
C LEU A 91 -12.45 -5.03 13.97
N HIS A 92 -11.18 -4.83 13.63
CA HIS A 92 -10.42 -5.80 12.85
C HIS A 92 -10.23 -7.12 13.61
N GLU A 93 -9.88 -7.07 14.90
CA GLU A 93 -9.74 -8.24 15.75
C GLU A 93 -11.05 -9.02 15.88
N ALA A 94 -12.17 -8.32 16.09
CA ALA A 94 -13.50 -8.92 16.19
C ALA A 94 -13.89 -9.63 14.89
N LEU A 95 -13.77 -8.97 13.74
CA LEU A 95 -14.07 -9.57 12.43
C LEU A 95 -13.22 -10.82 12.18
N ALA A 96 -11.91 -10.76 12.43
CA ALA A 96 -11.02 -11.91 12.27
C ALA A 96 -11.38 -13.07 13.20
N SER A 97 -11.95 -12.80 14.38
CA SER A 97 -12.41 -13.83 15.31
C SER A 97 -13.73 -14.46 14.87
N GLU A 98 -14.65 -13.65 14.32
CA GLU A 98 -15.93 -14.12 13.78
C GLU A 98 -15.71 -14.98 12.54
N GLU A 99 -14.81 -14.59 11.64
CA GLU A 99 -14.44 -15.40 10.47
C GLU A 99 -13.94 -16.79 10.87
N LYS A 100 -13.11 -16.88 11.92
CA LYS A 100 -12.62 -18.16 12.44
C LYS A 100 -13.73 -19.00 13.05
N THR A 101 -14.70 -18.36 13.68
CA THR A 101 -15.86 -19.04 14.30
C THR A 101 -16.80 -19.57 13.23
N LEU A 102 -17.06 -18.78 12.18
CA LEU A 102 -17.96 -19.14 11.07
C LEU A 102 -17.34 -20.15 10.08
N ALA A 103 -16.01 -20.22 10.00
CA ALA A 103 -15.30 -21.19 9.18
C ALA A 103 -15.18 -22.58 9.84
N ARG A 104 -15.75 -22.76 11.04
CA ARG A 104 -15.75 -24.01 11.80
C ARG A 104 -17.12 -24.69 11.79
#